data_AF-A0A7S2PV00-F1
#
_entry.id   AF-A0A7S2PV00-F1
#
_cell.length_a   1.000
_cell.length_b   1.000
_cell.length_c   1.000
_cell.angle_alpha   90.00
_cell.angle_beta   90.00
_cell.angle_gamma   90.00
#
_symmetry.space_group_name_H-M   'P 1'
#
loop_
_entity.id
_entity.type
_entity.pdbx_description
1 polymer ?
#
loop_
_entity_poly.entity_id
_entity_poly.type
_entity_poly.pdbx_seq_one_letter_code
_entity_poly.pdbx_strand_id
1 'polypeptide(L)'
;VTMTALLPFQCVGNPGGSYTLASNPAVLCFDSEQHRILMVLGAFACLIPLATISIVLRITRLYPKLTISPGGMTMVVRYRWLFQRFKPDRYFYGLCHIGRNTALALTP
;
A
#
# COMPACT_ATOMS: atom_id res chain seq x y z
N VAL A 1 6.28 3.41 -4.48
CA VAL A 1 6.48 3.05 -3.06
C VAL A 1 5.97 1.64 -2.75
N THR A 2 4.70 1.31 -3.02
CA THR A 2 4.18 -0.04 -2.75
C THR A 2 4.81 -1.12 -3.62
N MET A 3 4.90 -0.92 -4.93
CA MET A 3 5.54 -1.89 -5.84
C MET A 3 7.04 -2.03 -5.53
N THR A 4 7.72 -0.93 -5.21
CA THR A 4 9.15 -0.93 -4.86
C THR A 4 9.43 -1.61 -3.51
N ALA A 5 8.50 -1.55 -2.56
CA ALA A 5 8.62 -2.22 -1.27
C ALA A 5 8.49 -3.75 -1.37
N LEU A 6 7.83 -4.24 -2.42
CA LEU A 6 7.62 -5.67 -2.66
C LEU A 6 8.76 -6.33 -3.46
N LEU A 7 9.58 -5.53 -4.17
CA LEU A 7 10.72 -6.02 -4.95
C LEU A 7 11.66 -6.95 -4.15
N PRO A 8 12.05 -6.65 -2.88
CA PRO A 8 12.92 -7.52 -2.08
C PRO A 8 12.37 -8.93 -1.83
N PHE A 9 11.06 -9.12 -1.97
CA PHE A 9 10.37 -10.40 -1.73
C PHE A 9 10.14 -11.20 -3.02
N GLN A 10 10.53 -10.66 -4.18
CA GLN A 10 10.41 -11.33 -5.47
C GLN A 10 11.72 -12.05 -5.82
N CYS A 11 11.82 -13.31 -5.43
CA CYS A 11 12.96 -14.18 -5.73
C CYS A 11 12.63 -15.12 -6.90
N VAL A 12 13.56 -15.26 -7.84
CA VAL A 12 13.46 -16.14 -9.01
C VAL A 12 14.47 -17.28 -8.85
N GLY A 13 14.04 -18.50 -9.14
CA GLY A 13 14.89 -19.69 -9.08
C GLY A 13 15.84 -19.77 -10.28
N ASN A 14 17.09 -20.11 -10.01
CA ASN A 14 18.11 -20.37 -11.02
C ASN A 14 18.30 -21.87 -11.22
N PRO A 15 18.77 -22.31 -12.42
CA PRO A 15 19.00 -23.72 -12.72
C PRO A 15 20.05 -24.40 -11.80
N GLY A 16 20.86 -23.62 -11.07
CA GLY A 16 21.80 -24.13 -10.06
C GLY A 16 21.19 -24.35 -8.66
N GLY A 17 19.88 -24.20 -8.49
CA GLY A 17 19.19 -24.37 -7.20
C GLY A 17 19.27 -23.15 -6.27
N SER A 18 19.99 -22.09 -6.65
CA SER A 18 20.01 -20.82 -5.95
C SER A 18 18.83 -19.93 -6.35
N TYR A 19 18.47 -18.99 -5.48
CA TYR A 19 17.44 -17.98 -5.76
C TYR A 19 18.09 -16.60 -5.82
N THR A 20 17.74 -15.80 -6.82
CA THR A 20 18.23 -14.43 -6.95
C THR A 20 17.08 -13.45 -7.03
N LEU A 21 17.34 -12.19 -6.66
CA LEU A 21 16.34 -11.14 -6.71
C LEU A 21 15.94 -10.84 -8.16
N ALA A 22 14.64 -10.77 -8.44
CA ALA A 22 14.11 -10.51 -9.79
C ALA A 22 14.61 -9.18 -10.38
N SER A 23 14.76 -8.16 -9.54
CA SER A 23 15.21 -6.82 -9.96
C SER A 23 16.73 -6.69 -10.03
N ASN A 24 17.49 -7.54 -9.33
CA ASN A 24 18.94 -7.51 -9.34
C ASN A 24 19.52 -8.93 -9.15
N PRO A 25 19.90 -9.61 -10.24
CA PRO A 25 20.44 -10.98 -10.20
C PRO A 25 21.73 -11.13 -9.39
N ALA A 26 22.45 -10.04 -9.10
CA ALA A 26 23.67 -10.09 -8.27
C ALA A 26 23.36 -10.37 -6.79
N VAL A 27 22.12 -10.16 -6.34
CA VAL A 27 21.71 -10.37 -4.95
C VAL A 27 21.11 -11.78 -4.81
N LEU A 28 21.82 -12.65 -4.09
CA LEU A 28 21.34 -13.98 -3.72
C LEU A 28 20.31 -13.86 -2.59
N CYS A 29 19.11 -14.41 -2.83
CA CYS A 29 18.05 -14.46 -1.85
C CYS A 29 18.40 -15.42 -0.71
N PHE A 30 18.09 -15.00 0.53
CA PHE A 30 18.29 -15.72 1.80
C PHE A 30 19.74 -16.03 2.21
N ASP A 31 20.70 -15.80 1.32
CA ASP A 31 22.13 -16.05 1.54
C ASP A 31 22.93 -14.76 1.75
N SER A 32 22.59 -13.68 1.02
CA SER A 32 23.31 -12.41 1.13
C SER A 32 22.83 -11.52 2.29
N GLU A 33 23.76 -10.84 2.96
CA GLU A 33 23.44 -9.81 3.96
C GLU A 33 22.64 -8.66 3.33
N GLN A 34 22.98 -8.32 2.09
CA GLN A 34 22.28 -7.31 1.30
C GLN A 34 20.79 -7.64 1.14
N HIS A 35 20.43 -8.90 0.89
CA HIS A 35 19.04 -9.33 0.79
C HIS A 35 18.29 -9.17 2.13
N ARG A 36 18.92 -9.51 3.25
CA ARG A 36 18.30 -9.33 4.58
C ARG A 36 17.98 -7.86 4.87
N ILE A 37 18.91 -6.95 4.59
CA ILE A 37 18.69 -5.51 4.76
C ILE A 37 17.54 -5.03 3.86
N LEU A 38 17.52 -5.45 2.59
CA LEU A 38 16.46 -5.10 1.65
C LEU A 38 15.09 -5.64 2.10
N MET A 39 15.02 -6.85 2.64
CA MET A 39 13.78 -7.42 3.18
C MET A 39 13.27 -6.62 4.38
N VAL A 40 14.14 -6.24 5.32
CA VAL A 40 13.76 -5.44 6.49
C VAL A 40 13.24 -4.07 6.06
N LEU A 41 13.95 -3.39 5.16
CA LEU A 41 13.52 -2.10 4.62
C LEU A 41 12.19 -2.21 3.84
N GLY A 42 12.03 -3.27 3.03
CA GLY A 42 10.78 -3.58 2.34
C GLY A 42 9.62 -3.79 3.30
N ALA A 43 9.83 -4.54 4.39
CA ALA A 43 8.83 -4.77 5.42
C ALA A 43 8.39 -3.47 6.11
N PHE A 44 9.33 -2.60 6.49
CA PHE A 44 9.00 -1.28 7.04
C PHE A 44 8.27 -0.39 6.03
N ALA A 45 8.70 -0.41 4.76
CA ALA A 45 8.04 0.34 3.70
C ALA A 45 6.59 -0.13 3.45
N CYS A 46 6.28 -1.41 3.69
CA CYS A 46 4.92 -1.95 3.61
C CYS A 46 4.00 -1.47 4.76
N LEU A 47 4.52 -0.93 5.87
CA LEU A 47 3.67 -0.37 6.93
C LEU A 47 2.95 0.91 6.47
N ILE A 48 3.57 1.70 5.60
CA ILE A 48 3.01 2.95 5.08
C ILE A 48 1.68 2.72 4.32
N PRO A 49 1.60 1.83 3.30
CA PRO A 49 0.35 1.55 2.62
C PRO A 49 -0.68 0.88 3.53
N LEU A 50 -0.27 0.01 4.46
CA LEU A 50 -1.19 -0.63 5.42
C LEU A 50 -1.83 0.41 6.35
N ALA A 51 -1.06 1.34 6.90
CA ALA A 51 -1.58 2.43 7.71
C ALA A 51 -2.51 3.34 6.89
N THR A 52 -2.14 3.64 5.65
CA THR A 52 -2.96 4.47 4.74
C THR A 52 -4.32 3.83 4.45
N ILE A 53 -4.34 2.54 4.11
CA ILE A 53 -5.60 1.79 3.87
C ILE A 53 -6.45 1.76 5.13
N SER A 54 -5.83 1.54 6.29
CA SER A 54 -6.54 1.50 7.58
C SER A 54 -7.21 2.84 7.91
N ILE A 55 -6.50 3.95 7.70
CA ILE A 55 -7.05 5.31 7.89
C ILE A 55 -8.20 5.55 6.90
N VAL A 56 -8.00 5.24 5.62
CA VAL A 56 -9.01 5.42 4.57
C VAL A 56 -10.27 4.63 4.88
N LEU A 57 -10.13 3.37 5.29
CA LEU A 57 -11.26 2.50 5.64
C LEU A 57 -12.03 3.06 6.84
N ARG A 58 -11.31 3.50 7.89
CA ARG A 58 -11.92 4.11 9.08
C ARG A 58 -12.69 5.37 8.73
N ILE A 59 -12.08 6.29 7.98
CA ILE A 59 -12.72 7.56 7.60
C ILE A 59 -13.89 7.32 6.64
N THR A 60 -13.79 6.38 5.71
CA THR A 60 -14.90 6.00 4.82
C THR A 60 -16.10 5.47 5.60
N ARG A 61 -15.87 4.68 6.67
CA ARG A 61 -16.94 4.21 7.57
C ARG A 61 -17.54 5.33 8.43
N LEU A 62 -16.73 6.32 8.81
CA LEU A 62 -17.17 7.47 9.61
C LEU A 62 -17.80 8.58 8.77
N TYR A 63 -17.63 8.55 7.45
CA TYR A 63 -18.12 9.56 6.51
C TYR A 63 -19.59 9.97 6.73
N PRO A 64 -20.59 9.07 6.78
CA PRO A 64 -21.99 9.45 6.97
C PRO A 64 -22.25 10.13 8.33
N LYS A 65 -21.49 9.77 9.37
CA LYS A 65 -21.60 10.40 10.70
C LYS A 65 -20.94 11.78 10.71
N LEU A 66 -19.83 11.93 10.00
CA LEU A 66 -19.10 13.19 9.87
C LEU A 66 -19.89 14.23 9.06
N THR A 67 -20.65 13.84 8.05
CA THR A 67 -21.44 14.79 7.25
C THR A 67 -22.63 15.39 8.01
N ILE A 68 -23.13 14.69 9.05
CA ILE A 68 -24.30 15.11 9.83
C ILE A 68 -23.89 15.89 11.10
N SER A 69 -22.66 15.68 11.60
CA SER A 69 -22.18 16.35 12.83
C SER A 69 -21.81 17.82 12.60
N PRO A 70 -22.17 18.74 13.53
CA PRO A 70 -21.62 20.09 13.53
C PRO A 70 -20.09 20.01 13.65
N GLY A 71 -19.37 20.60 12.70
CA GLY A 71 -17.90 20.56 12.60
C GLY A 71 -17.32 19.39 11.79
N GLY A 72 -18.12 18.42 11.35
CA GLY A 72 -17.60 17.30 10.56
C GLY A 72 -17.20 17.68 9.14
N MET A 73 -17.68 18.83 8.63
CA MET A 73 -17.21 19.42 7.38
C MET A 73 -15.70 19.74 7.43
N THR A 74 -15.16 20.13 8.58
CA THR A 74 -13.72 20.39 8.77
C THR A 74 -12.89 19.12 8.61
N MET A 75 -13.39 17.98 9.08
CA MET A 75 -12.76 16.67 8.85
C MET A 75 -12.85 16.24 7.38
N VAL A 76 -13.98 16.48 6.70
CA VAL A 76 -14.12 16.21 5.26
C VAL A 76 -13.15 17.05 4.44
N VAL A 77 -12.93 18.33 4.81
CA VAL A 77 -11.92 19.20 4.18
C VAL A 77 -10.49 18.70 4.45
N ARG A 78 -10.20 18.15 5.63
CA ARG A 78 -8.88 17.56 5.93
C ARG A 78 -8.58 16.33 5.06
N TYR A 79 -9.60 15.52 4.76
CA TYR A 79 -9.51 14.37 3.85
C TYR A 79 -9.97 14.69 2.43
N ARG A 80 -9.87 15.95 2.02
CA ARG A 80 -10.27 16.41 0.68
C ARG A 80 -9.54 15.64 -0.43
N TRP A 81 -8.29 15.23 -0.24
CA TRP A 81 -7.56 14.37 -1.18
C TRP A 81 -8.25 13.02 -1.46
N LEU A 82 -9.03 12.50 -0.50
CA LEU A 82 -9.74 11.22 -0.60
C LEU A 82 -11.14 11.41 -1.19
N PHE A 83 -11.86 12.44 -0.77
CA PHE A 83 -13.29 12.62 -1.12
C PHE A 83 -13.55 13.62 -2.25
N GLN A 84 -12.66 14.60 -2.51
CA GLN A 84 -12.91 15.66 -3.51
C GLN A 84 -13.03 15.12 -4.94
N ARG A 85 -12.40 13.97 -5.23
CA ARG A 85 -12.40 13.38 -6.57
C ARG A 85 -13.69 12.59 -6.88
N PHE A 86 -14.48 12.25 -5.86
CA PHE A 86 -15.67 11.41 -6.00
C PHE A 86 -16.92 12.16 -5.56
N LYS A 87 -18.07 11.86 -6.21
CA LYS A 87 -19.35 12.41 -5.75
C LYS A 87 -19.64 11.92 -4.32
N PRO A 88 -20.18 12.77 -3.43
CA PRO A 88 -20.48 12.39 -2.04
C PRO A 88 -21.47 11.22 -1.95
N ASP A 89 -22.36 11.04 -2.92
CA ASP A 89 -23.26 9.87 -3.04
C ASP A 89 -22.53 8.53 -3.23
N ARG A 90 -21.24 8.56 -3.61
CA ARG A 90 -20.43 7.38 -3.90
C ARG A 90 -19.08 7.41 -3.18
N TYR A 91 -19.10 7.76 -1.90
CA TYR A 91 -17.92 7.87 -1.04
C TYR A 91 -17.06 6.59 -0.93
N PHE A 92 -17.63 5.42 -1.23
CA PHE A 92 -16.90 4.13 -1.23
C PHE A 92 -15.91 3.97 -2.40
N TYR A 93 -16.02 4.77 -3.47
CA TYR A 93 -15.12 4.66 -4.63
C TYR A 93 -13.66 4.99 -4.30
N GLY A 94 -13.41 5.87 -3.32
CA GLY A 94 -12.04 6.15 -2.86
C GLY A 94 -11.38 4.90 -2.27
N LEU A 95 -12.14 4.10 -1.52
CA LEU A 95 -11.68 2.82 -0.97
C LEU A 95 -11.45 1.79 -2.09
N CYS A 96 -12.35 1.68 -3.06
CA CYS A 96 -12.19 0.78 -4.21
C CYS A 96 -10.96 1.15 -5.06
N HIS A 97 -10.70 2.43 -5.28
CA HIS A 97 -9.57 2.91 -6.06
C HIS A 97 -8.23 2.60 -5.36
N ILE A 98 -8.16 2.82 -4.04
CA ILE A 98 -6.96 2.50 -3.25
C ILE A 98 -6.78 0.98 -3.16
N GLY A 99 -7.85 0.22 -2.91
CA GLY A 99 -7.82 -1.24 -2.89
C GLY A 99 -7.35 -1.84 -4.20
N ARG A 100 -7.82 -1.33 -5.35
CA ARG A 100 -7.34 -1.74 -6.68
C ARG A 100 -5.84 -1.48 -6.84
N ASN A 101 -5.35 -0.31 -6.43
CA ASN A 101 -3.93 0.01 -6.53
C ASN A 101 -3.06 -0.88 -5.62
N THR A 102 -3.57 -1.28 -4.46
CA THR A 102 -2.90 -2.24 -3.58
C THR A 102 -2.90 -3.65 -4.19
N ALA A 103 -4.02 -4.09 -4.76
CA ALA A 103 -4.11 -5.38 -5.43
C ALA A 103 -3.17 -5.46 -6.64
N LEU A 104 -3.13 -4.41 -7.47
CA LEU A 104 -2.19 -4.31 -8.59
C LEU A 104 -0.72 -4.29 -8.14
N ALA A 105 -0.43 -3.74 -6.95
CA ALA A 105 0.91 -3.76 -6.40
C ALA A 105 1.34 -5.16 -5.92
N LEU A 106 0.39 -6.01 -5.53
CA LEU A 106 0.62 -7.38 -5.05
C LEU A 106 0.78 -8.40 -6.17
N THR A 107 0.28 -8.10 -7.37
CA THR A 107 0.56 -8.89 -8.57
C THR A 107 1.99 -8.61 -9.06
N PRO A 108 2.89 -9.61 -9.06
CA PRO A 108 4.24 -9.49 -9.61
C PRO A 108 4.23 -9.30 -11.12
#